data_AF-A0A5B9QK80-F1
#
_entry.id   AF-A0A5B9QK80-F1
#
_cell.length_a   1.000
_cell.length_b   1.000
_cell.length_c   1.000
_cell.angle_alpha   90.00
_cell.angle_beta   90.00
_cell.angle_gamma   90.00
#
_symmetry.space_group_name_H-M   'P 1'
#
loop_
_entity.id
_entity.type
_entity.pdbx_description
1 polymer ?
#
loop_
_entity_poly.entity_id
_entity_poly.type
_entity_poly.pdbx_seq_one_letter_code
_entity_poly.pdbx_strand_id
1 'polypeptide(L)'
;MPNHSRHQEKIIKNYYKNRDAISLQKSQELVTELFLSEGKKRASVWKRLAGHLEKAGLPKDRVAYLQEQDDPTLVANELAKLA
;
A
#
# COMPACT_ATOMS: atom_id res chain seq x y z
N MET A 1 25.81 6.86 19.93
CA MET A 1 25.18 6.46 18.65
C MET A 1 25.05 4.95 18.68
N PRO A 2 23.85 4.35 18.63
CA PRO A 2 23.74 2.90 18.77
C PRO A 2 24.24 2.23 17.48
N ASN A 3 25.34 1.48 17.62
CA ASN A 3 25.91 0.64 16.58
C ASN A 3 24.94 -0.50 16.28
N HIS A 4 24.14 -0.37 15.23
CA HIS A 4 23.41 -1.51 14.70
C HIS A 4 24.44 -2.47 14.09
N SER A 5 24.54 -3.67 14.65
CA SER A 5 25.37 -4.74 14.08
C SER A 5 25.00 -4.94 12.60
N ARG A 6 25.97 -5.23 11.72
CA ARG A 6 25.74 -5.55 10.29
C ARG A 6 24.62 -6.58 10.08
N HIS A 7 24.38 -7.45 11.07
CA HIS A 7 23.27 -8.39 11.07
C HIS A 7 21.90 -7.72 11.30
N GLN A 8 21.80 -6.78 12.24
CA GLN A 8 20.59 -5.99 12.49
C GLN A 8 20.24 -5.09 11.31
N GLU A 9 21.23 -4.43 10.69
CA GLU A 9 21.03 -3.65 9.47
C GLU A 9 20.50 -4.51 8.31
N LYS A 10 20.99 -5.75 8.18
CA LYS A 10 20.51 -6.70 7.16
C LYS A 10 19.08 -7.15 7.43
N ILE A 11 18.70 -7.38 8.68
CA ILE A 11 17.32 -7.70 9.06
C ILE A 11 16.40 -6.51 8.80
N ILE A 12 16.80 -5.29 9.17
CA ILE A 12 16.05 -4.06 8.88
C ILE A 12 15.90 -3.87 7.37
N LYS A 13 17.00 -3.98 6.61
CA LYS A 13 16.96 -3.91 5.13
C LYS A 13 16.09 -5.00 4.52
N ASN A 14 16.18 -6.25 4.97
CA ASN A 14 15.35 -7.33 4.46
C ASN A 14 13.89 -7.19 4.88
N TYR A 15 13.61 -6.65 6.07
CA TYR A 15 12.28 -6.31 6.53
C TYR A 15 11.64 -5.25 5.62
N TYR A 16 12.38 -4.25 5.15
CA TYR A 16 11.92 -3.29 4.13
C TYR A 16 11.91 -3.87 2.70
N LYS A 17 12.87 -4.73 2.35
CA LYS A 17 12.99 -5.34 1.01
C LYS A 17 11.92 -6.39 0.73
N ASN A 18 11.45 -7.09 1.77
CA ASN A 18 10.40 -8.11 1.70
C ASN A 18 9.06 -7.61 2.26
N ARG A 19 8.96 -6.33 2.67
CA ARG A 19 7.82 -5.82 3.43
C ARG A 19 6.49 -6.08 2.74
N ASP A 20 6.47 -6.10 1.40
CA ASP A 20 5.22 -5.79 0.71
C ASP A 20 4.97 -6.48 -0.61
N ALA A 21 5.67 -7.55 -0.98
CA ALA A 21 5.26 -8.30 -2.18
C ALA A 21 3.79 -8.76 -2.08
N ILE A 22 3.38 -9.22 -0.90
CA ILE A 22 1.99 -9.63 -0.61
C ILE A 22 1.07 -8.40 -0.51
N SER A 23 1.49 -7.33 0.17
CA SER A 23 0.68 -6.11 0.33
C SER A 23 0.46 -5.39 -1.01
N LEU A 24 1.48 -5.35 -1.86
CA LEU A 24 1.46 -4.80 -3.21
C LEU A 24 0.53 -5.63 -4.10
N GLN A 25 0.69 -6.96 -4.10
CA GLN A 25 -0.21 -7.86 -4.83
C GLN A 25 -1.66 -7.70 -4.38
N LYS A 26 -1.92 -7.66 -3.07
CA LYS A 26 -3.26 -7.45 -2.52
C LYS A 26 -3.82 -6.06 -2.84
N SER A 27 -2.96 -5.04 -2.88
CA SER A 27 -3.37 -3.69 -3.30
C SER A 27 -3.78 -3.67 -4.77
N GLN A 28 -3.06 -4.37 -5.66
CA GLN A 28 -3.42 -4.48 -7.08
C GLN A 28 -4.77 -5.20 -7.28
N GLU A 29 -5.02 -6.29 -6.54
CA GLU A 29 -6.32 -6.97 -6.53
C GLU A 29 -7.44 -6.02 -6.07
N LEU A 30 -7.23 -5.29 -4.97
CA LEU A 30 -8.21 -4.38 -4.40
C LEU A 30 -8.47 -3.14 -5.27
N VAL A 31 -7.47 -2.63 -5.99
CA VAL A 31 -7.65 -1.56 -6.98
C VAL A 31 -8.54 -2.04 -8.14
N THR A 32 -8.39 -3.29 -8.58
CA THR A 32 -9.27 -3.87 -9.59
C THR A 32 -10.70 -4.01 -9.07
N GLU A 33 -10.88 -4.45 -7.81
CA GLU A 33 -12.21 -4.45 -7.16
C GLU A 33 -12.77 -3.02 -7.00
N LEU A 34 -11.89 -2.03 -6.79
CA LEU A 34 -12.26 -0.63 -6.67
C LEU A 34 -12.85 -0.08 -7.99
N PHE A 35 -12.30 -0.45 -9.16
CA PHE A 35 -12.90 -0.10 -10.46
C PHE A 35 -14.32 -0.65 -10.63
N LEU A 36 -14.65 -1.76 -9.99
CA LEU A 36 -15.93 -2.48 -10.16
C LEU A 36 -16.91 -2.25 -9.02
N SER A 37 -16.57 -1.39 -8.05
CA SER A 37 -17.36 -1.21 -6.84
C SER A 37 -17.87 0.22 -6.69
N GLU A 38 -19.12 0.30 -6.25
CA GLU A 38 -19.82 1.55 -5.97
C GLU A 38 -20.49 1.52 -4.59
N GLY A 39 -20.90 2.69 -4.10
CA GLY A 39 -21.66 2.85 -2.86
C GLY A 39 -21.02 2.16 -1.65
N LYS A 40 -21.81 1.38 -0.91
CA LYS A 40 -21.35 0.68 0.31
C LYS A 40 -20.23 -0.32 0.05
N LYS A 41 -20.23 -0.98 -1.11
CA LYS A 41 -19.18 -1.94 -1.47
C LYS A 41 -17.85 -1.21 -1.66
N ARG A 42 -17.87 -0.09 -2.37
CA ARG A 42 -16.70 0.78 -2.59
C ARG A 42 -16.04 1.22 -1.29
N ALA A 43 -16.83 1.69 -0.33
CA ALA A 43 -16.32 2.07 0.99
C ALA A 43 -15.65 0.90 1.73
N SER A 44 -16.19 -0.32 1.60
CA SER A 44 -15.59 -1.53 2.17
C SER A 44 -14.28 -1.92 1.49
N VAL A 45 -14.19 -1.74 0.17
CA VAL A 45 -12.95 -1.94 -0.60
C VAL A 45 -11.89 -0.93 -0.16
N TRP A 46 -12.24 0.35 -0.04
CA TRP A 46 -11.32 1.39 0.47
C TRP A 46 -10.77 1.09 1.85
N LYS A 47 -11.63 0.65 2.78
CA LYS A 47 -11.18 0.29 4.14
C LYS A 47 -10.10 -0.80 4.12
N ARG A 48 -10.22 -1.78 3.21
CA ARG A 48 -9.22 -2.84 3.02
C ARG A 48 -7.99 -2.31 2.31
N LEU A 49 -8.19 -1.58 1.20
CA LEU A 49 -7.13 -1.05 0.35
C LEU A 49 -6.20 -0.11 1.12
N ALA A 50 -6.74 0.82 1.91
CA ALA A 50 -5.95 1.75 2.72
C ALA A 50 -4.95 1.02 3.63
N GLY A 51 -5.41 -0.02 4.33
CA GLY A 51 -4.54 -0.82 5.20
C GLY A 51 -3.45 -1.59 4.45
N HIS A 52 -3.71 -2.00 3.20
CA HIS A 52 -2.69 -2.65 2.35
C HIS A 52 -1.72 -1.64 1.74
N LEU A 53 -2.18 -0.44 1.35
CA LEU A 53 -1.33 0.64 0.85
C LEU A 53 -0.34 1.14 1.91
N GLU A 54 -0.79 1.33 3.14
CA GLU A 54 0.10 1.72 4.26
C GLU A 54 1.15 0.64 4.55
N LYS A 55 0.73 -0.63 4.50
CA LYS A 55 1.67 -1.76 4.64
C LYS A 55 2.70 -1.68 3.52
N ALA A 56 2.21 -1.53 2.27
CA ALA A 56 2.95 -1.36 0.99
C ALA A 56 4.00 -0.24 0.99
N GLY A 57 4.02 0.59 2.03
CA GLY A 57 5.01 1.65 2.21
C GLY A 57 4.50 3.04 1.87
N LEU A 58 3.22 3.20 1.49
CA LEU A 58 2.66 4.53 1.29
C LEU A 58 2.50 5.25 2.65
N PRO A 59 2.91 6.52 2.75
CA PRO A 59 2.60 7.35 3.90
C PRO A 59 1.07 7.51 4.08
N LYS A 60 0.61 7.58 5.34
CA LYS A 60 -0.82 7.73 5.66
C LYS A 60 -1.46 8.94 4.99
N ASP A 61 -0.77 10.07 4.94
CA ASP A 61 -1.28 11.29 4.30
C ASP A 61 -1.51 11.07 2.80
N ARG A 62 -0.64 10.27 2.16
CA ARG A 62 -0.80 9.90 0.74
C ARG A 62 -2.00 8.97 0.55
N VAL A 63 -2.19 7.99 1.44
CA VAL A 63 -3.35 7.11 1.41
C VAL A 63 -4.66 7.88 1.63
N ALA A 64 -4.68 8.83 2.57
CA ALA A 64 -5.82 9.69 2.81
C ALA A 64 -6.16 10.54 1.58
N TYR A 65 -5.16 11.16 0.95
CA TYR A 65 -5.34 11.88 -0.31
C TYR A 65 -5.93 10.98 -1.42
N LEU A 66 -5.39 9.77 -1.60
CA LEU A 66 -5.91 8.83 -2.59
C LEU A 66 -7.37 8.43 -2.33
N GLN A 67 -7.72 8.23 -1.06
CA GLN A 67 -9.08 7.89 -0.65
C GLN A 67 -10.05 9.07 -0.84
N GLU A 68 -9.60 10.31 -0.63
CA GLU A 68 -10.37 11.52 -0.90
C GLU A 68 -10.63 11.72 -2.39
N GLN A 69 -9.62 11.49 -3.23
CA GLN A 69 -9.79 11.56 -4.70
C GLN A 69 -10.71 10.47 -5.23
N ASP A 70 -10.82 9.35 -4.51
CA ASP A 70 -11.66 8.22 -4.87
C ASP A 70 -11.44 7.72 -6.31
N ASP A 71 -10.22 7.88 -6.85
CA ASP A 71 -9.87 7.53 -8.23
C ASP A 71 -9.00 6.26 -8.26
N PRO A 72 -9.54 5.12 -8.73
CA PRO A 72 -8.78 3.87 -8.82
C PRO A 72 -7.60 3.93 -9.78
N THR A 73 -7.64 4.79 -10.80
CA THR A 73 -6.54 4.99 -11.76
C THR A 73 -5.35 5.67 -11.09
N LEU A 74 -5.63 6.67 -10.25
CA LEU A 74 -4.61 7.35 -9.46
C LEU A 74 -3.91 6.39 -8.51
N VAL A 75 -4.66 5.49 -7.85
CA VAL A 75 -4.07 4.46 -6.99
C VAL A 75 -3.20 3.48 -7.79
N ALA A 76 -3.66 3.02 -8.96
CA ALA A 76 -2.88 2.14 -9.83
C ALA A 76 -1.53 2.76 -10.22
N ASN A 77 -1.54 4.05 -10.56
CA ASN A 77 -0.33 4.80 -10.90
C ASN A 77 0.64 4.94 -9.72
N GLU A 78 0.13 5.09 -8.49
CA GLU A 78 0.99 5.10 -7.30
C GLU A 78 1.60 3.73 -7.02
N LEU A 79 0.83 2.65 -7.15
CA LEU A 79 1.35 1.29 -6.98
C LEU A 79 2.43 0.93 -8.01
N ALA A 80 2.28 1.39 -9.26
CA ALA A 80 3.28 1.18 -10.31
C ALA A 80 4.64 1.83 -10.00
N LYS A 81 4.69 2.87 -9.16
CA LYS A 81 5.94 3.51 -8.72
C LYS A 81 6.67 2.74 -7.62
N LEU A 82 5.98 1.81 -6.96
CA LEU A 82 6.53 0.99 -5.88
C LEU A 82 7.08 -0.36 -6.38
N ALA A 83 6.67 -0.80 -7.56
CA ALA A 83 7.09 -2.05 -8.20
C ALA A 83 8.43 -1.87 -8.92
#